data_AF-A0AB74H457-F1
#
_entry.id   AF-A0AB74H457-F1
#
_cell.length_a   1.000
_cell.length_b   1.000
_cell.length_c   1.000
_cell.angle_alpha   90.00
_cell.angle_beta   90.00
_cell.angle_gamma   90.00
#
_symmetry.space_group_name_H-M   'P 1'
#
loop_
_entity.id
_entity.type
_entity.pdbx_description
1 polymer ?
#
loop_
_entity_poly.entity_id
_entity_poly.type
_entity_poly.pdbx_seq_one_letter_code
_entity_poly.pdbx_strand_id
1 'polypeptide(L)'
;MNKRILNSQFAVYKNWPSWLLLLFACFMVYLFFFVGLTLGGVGIVLVSSVLYKFSSYTFFEFINLFNNIYGELGTFSFSAFLLLIWVKFVEKRPFSELGFSTKFKRTLWSLIKGWSIGFILFSISVITAYILGGLDFHSYDVSKATIFYVVTLLPFWLIQSGTEELLTRGWLLPLINHRFHLAVAIGVSSTLFGILHLVNAHVTFLSIVSIICSGVLMSLYMIKSGNIWSVAALHGAWNFSQGNLYGIAVSGQKAGASLLHFTVKENAPDWISGGAFGIEGSLISIFVFLAAIIYLLWLIKTEETD
;
A
#
# COMPACT_ATOMS: atom_id res chain seq x y z
N MET A 1 5.26 21.85 -12.80
CA MET A 1 4.01 21.05 -12.99
C MET A 1 2.75 21.66 -12.35
N ASN A 2 1.67 21.96 -13.11
CA ASN A 2 0.35 22.35 -12.56
C ASN A 2 -0.55 21.10 -12.39
N LYS A 3 -0.35 20.34 -11.30
CA LYS A 3 -1.14 19.13 -11.02
C LYS A 3 -2.19 19.43 -9.95
N ARG A 4 -3.44 19.04 -10.22
CA ARG A 4 -4.62 19.32 -9.37
C ARG A 4 -4.44 18.93 -7.90
N ILE A 5 -3.71 17.85 -7.61
CA ILE A 5 -3.45 17.39 -6.23
C ILE A 5 -2.55 18.34 -5.44
N LEU A 6 -1.59 19.02 -6.09
CA LEU A 6 -0.67 19.95 -5.40
C LEU A 6 -1.29 21.34 -5.19
N ASN A 7 -2.43 21.62 -5.83
CA ASN A 7 -3.16 22.88 -5.71
C ASN A 7 -4.39 22.77 -4.79
N SER A 8 -4.44 21.73 -3.97
CA SER A 8 -5.53 21.53 -3.02
C SER A 8 -5.68 22.70 -2.05
N GLN A 9 -6.93 23.05 -1.75
CA GLN A 9 -7.24 24.14 -0.84
C GLN A 9 -7.60 23.61 0.55
N PHE A 10 -6.82 24.03 1.54
CA PHE A 10 -6.94 23.59 2.93
C PHE A 10 -7.43 24.72 3.84
N ALA A 11 -8.62 25.23 3.57
CA ALA A 11 -9.17 26.42 4.24
C ALA A 11 -9.24 26.27 5.77
N VAL A 12 -9.57 25.07 6.27
CA VAL A 12 -9.65 24.74 7.70
C VAL A 12 -8.32 25.00 8.43
N TYR A 13 -7.20 24.80 7.75
CA TYR A 13 -5.86 24.89 8.34
C TYR A 13 -5.16 26.22 8.02
N LYS A 14 -5.87 27.20 7.44
CA LYS A 14 -5.28 28.46 6.94
C LYS A 14 -4.54 29.25 8.02
N ASN A 15 -5.02 29.23 9.26
CA ASN A 15 -4.45 30.00 10.37
C ASN A 15 -3.52 29.16 11.28
N TRP A 16 -3.30 27.89 10.96
CA TRP A 16 -2.48 27.02 11.80
C TRP A 16 -0.99 27.24 11.55
N PRO A 17 -0.14 27.25 12.61
CA PRO A 17 1.31 27.21 12.44
C PRO A 17 1.74 25.95 11.68
N SER A 18 2.75 26.05 10.81
CA SER A 18 3.17 24.94 9.94
C SER A 18 3.65 23.71 10.74
N TRP A 19 4.34 23.90 11.87
CA TRP A 19 4.78 22.80 12.73
C TRP A 19 3.60 22.03 13.34
N LEU A 20 2.54 22.76 13.74
CA LEU A 20 1.35 22.15 14.32
C LEU A 20 0.59 21.36 13.26
N LEU A 21 0.49 21.91 12.04
CA LEU A 21 -0.11 21.20 10.92
C LEU A 21 0.63 19.89 10.61
N LEU A 22 1.96 19.91 10.60
CA LEU A 22 2.79 18.73 10.36
C LEU A 22 2.53 17.64 11.41
N LEU A 23 2.58 17.98 12.69
CA LEU A 23 2.33 17.04 13.78
C LEU A 23 0.91 16.49 13.73
N PHE A 24 -0.07 17.39 13.53
CA PHE A 24 -1.48 17.01 13.40
C PHE A 24 -1.69 16.06 12.23
N ALA A 25 -1.16 16.37 11.05
CA ALA A 25 -1.35 15.53 9.87
C ALA A 25 -0.75 14.13 10.05
N CYS A 26 0.46 14.03 10.60
CA CYS A 26 1.07 12.73 10.88
C CYS A 26 0.26 11.93 11.91
N PHE A 27 -0.17 12.60 12.98
CA PHE A 27 -1.01 11.99 14.01
C PHE A 27 -2.37 11.51 13.45
N MET A 28 -3.00 12.30 12.59
CA MET A 28 -4.28 11.95 11.98
C MET A 28 -4.19 10.72 11.07
N VAL A 29 -3.10 10.55 10.31
CA VAL A 29 -2.89 9.31 9.54
C VAL A 29 -2.88 8.10 10.46
N TYR A 30 -2.10 8.15 11.55
CA TYR A 30 -2.08 7.08 12.54
C TYR A 30 -3.48 6.85 13.16
N LEU A 31 -4.18 7.94 13.52
CA LEU A 31 -5.51 7.87 14.10
C LEU A 31 -6.52 7.22 13.14
N PHE A 32 -6.49 7.56 11.85
CA PHE A 32 -7.36 6.96 10.85
C PHE A 32 -7.12 5.46 10.69
N PHE A 33 -5.85 5.00 10.69
CA PHE A 33 -5.56 3.58 10.70
C PHE A 33 -6.02 2.91 11.98
N PHE A 34 -5.64 3.44 13.14
CA PHE A 34 -5.95 2.83 14.43
C PHE A 34 -7.45 2.71 14.66
N VAL A 35 -8.19 3.81 14.48
CA VAL A 35 -9.65 3.83 14.66
C VAL A 35 -10.33 3.03 13.56
N GLY A 36 -9.89 3.17 12.31
CA GLY A 36 -10.48 2.45 11.18
C GLY A 36 -10.36 0.93 11.31
N LEU A 37 -9.16 0.42 11.61
CA LEU A 37 -8.94 -1.02 11.81
C LEU A 37 -9.72 -1.54 13.03
N THR A 38 -9.77 -0.76 14.12
CA THR A 38 -10.58 -1.12 15.31
C THR A 38 -12.07 -1.20 14.96
N LEU A 39 -12.61 -0.22 14.23
CA LEU A 39 -13.99 -0.24 13.76
C LEU A 39 -14.27 -1.38 12.79
N GLY A 40 -13.29 -1.74 11.95
CA GLY A 40 -13.38 -2.91 11.07
C GLY A 40 -13.50 -4.21 11.86
N GLY A 41 -12.66 -4.40 12.89
CA GLY A 41 -12.73 -5.55 13.79
C GLY A 41 -14.07 -5.61 14.55
N VAL A 42 -14.53 -4.48 15.12
CA VAL A 42 -15.86 -4.40 15.75
C VAL A 42 -16.96 -4.71 14.74
N GLY A 43 -16.86 -4.21 13.51
CA GLY A 43 -17.80 -4.51 12.43
C GLY A 43 -17.88 -5.99 12.12
N ILE A 44 -16.75 -6.69 12.04
CA ILE A 44 -16.68 -8.15 11.88
C ILE A 44 -17.41 -8.86 13.02
N VAL A 45 -17.16 -8.47 14.27
CA VAL A 45 -17.82 -9.07 15.45
C VAL A 45 -19.33 -8.84 15.41
N LEU A 46 -19.79 -7.63 15.08
CA LEU A 46 -21.20 -7.28 14.99
C LEU A 46 -21.90 -8.08 13.89
N VAL A 47 -21.34 -8.10 12.67
CA VAL A 47 -21.86 -8.91 11.56
C VAL A 47 -21.90 -10.38 11.96
N SER A 48 -20.82 -10.88 12.57
CA SER A 48 -20.73 -12.27 13.04
C SER A 48 -21.82 -12.59 14.05
N SER A 49 -22.12 -11.69 14.99
CA SER A 49 -23.14 -11.87 16.05
C SER A 49 -24.57 -12.00 15.54
N VAL A 50 -24.82 -11.57 14.31
CA VAL A 50 -26.10 -11.72 13.63
C VAL A 50 -26.06 -12.97 12.75
N LEU A 51 -25.05 -13.08 11.89
CA LEU A 51 -25.00 -14.10 10.86
C LEU A 51 -24.74 -15.52 11.41
N TYR A 52 -23.99 -15.67 12.51
CA TYR A 52 -23.72 -16.99 13.07
C TYR A 52 -24.98 -17.76 13.45
N LYS A 53 -26.05 -17.04 13.84
CA LYS A 53 -27.36 -17.60 14.24
C LYS A 53 -28.06 -18.33 13.09
N PHE A 54 -27.66 -18.05 11.85
CA PHE A 54 -28.16 -18.69 10.63
C PHE A 54 -27.20 -19.77 10.09
N SER A 55 -26.14 -20.08 10.84
CA SER A 55 -25.13 -21.07 10.47
C SER A 55 -25.14 -22.26 11.43
N SER A 56 -24.47 -23.35 11.05
CA SER A 56 -24.23 -24.50 11.94
C SER A 56 -23.01 -24.30 12.86
N TYR A 57 -22.28 -23.19 12.72
CA TYR A 57 -21.07 -22.91 13.49
C TYR A 57 -21.39 -22.29 14.85
N THR A 58 -20.54 -22.57 15.84
CA THR A 58 -20.51 -21.74 17.06
C THR A 58 -20.07 -20.32 16.73
N PHE A 59 -20.36 -19.36 17.62
CA PHE A 59 -19.96 -17.97 17.41
C PHE A 59 -18.45 -17.80 17.21
N PHE A 60 -17.63 -18.52 18.00
CA PHE A 60 -16.17 -18.47 17.89
C PHE A 60 -15.66 -19.05 16.56
N GLU A 61 -16.20 -20.19 16.13
CA GLU A 61 -15.87 -20.77 14.82
C GLU A 61 -16.26 -19.83 13.68
N PHE A 62 -17.44 -19.20 13.78
CA PHE A 62 -17.93 -18.26 12.77
C PHE A 62 -17.04 -17.00 12.68
N ILE A 63 -16.63 -16.41 13.81
CA ILE A 63 -15.68 -15.30 13.82
C ILE A 63 -14.34 -15.71 13.19
N ASN A 64 -13.87 -16.93 13.47
CA ASN A 64 -12.62 -17.41 12.88
C ASN A 64 -12.67 -17.53 11.36
N LEU A 65 -13.87 -17.58 10.73
CA LEU A 65 -14.01 -17.47 9.27
C LEU A 65 -13.62 -16.09 8.73
N PHE A 66 -13.61 -15.05 9.56
CA PHE A 66 -13.16 -13.70 9.20
C PHE A 66 -11.72 -13.42 9.67
N ASN A 67 -11.17 -14.25 10.56
CA ASN A 67 -9.76 -14.19 10.98
C ASN A 67 -8.86 -14.80 9.90
N ASN A 68 -8.95 -14.25 8.69
CA ASN A 68 -8.11 -14.58 7.56
C ASN A 68 -7.78 -13.31 6.78
N ILE A 69 -6.94 -13.46 5.77
CA ILE A 69 -6.48 -12.35 4.94
C ILE A 69 -7.62 -11.52 4.32
N TYR A 70 -8.78 -12.10 3.99
CA TYR A 70 -9.91 -11.33 3.45
C TYR A 70 -10.46 -10.35 4.48
N GLY A 71 -10.64 -10.81 5.73
CA GLY A 71 -11.07 -9.95 6.83
C GLY A 71 -10.04 -8.88 7.14
N GLU A 72 -8.76 -9.28 7.27
CA GLU A 72 -7.64 -8.37 7.54
C GLU A 72 -7.54 -7.25 6.50
N LEU A 73 -7.43 -7.60 5.21
CA LEU A 73 -7.36 -6.60 4.13
C LEU A 73 -8.65 -5.80 4.02
N GLY A 74 -9.82 -6.42 4.25
CA GLY A 74 -11.12 -5.77 4.20
C GLY A 74 -11.28 -4.66 5.25
N THR A 75 -10.68 -4.82 6.44
CA THR A 75 -10.78 -3.83 7.52
C THR A 75 -10.19 -2.47 7.15
N PHE A 76 -9.23 -2.42 6.22
CA PHE A 76 -8.65 -1.15 5.73
C PHE A 76 -9.69 -0.23 5.06
N SER A 77 -10.81 -0.78 4.59
CA SER A 77 -11.90 0.04 4.02
C SER A 77 -12.46 1.04 5.04
N PHE A 78 -12.50 0.69 6.33
CA PHE A 78 -12.99 1.55 7.40
C PHE A 78 -12.09 2.77 7.59
N SER A 79 -10.77 2.61 7.53
CA SER A 79 -9.81 3.72 7.59
C SER A 79 -9.99 4.67 6.41
N ALA A 80 -10.20 4.14 5.20
CA ALA A 80 -10.52 4.96 4.03
C ALA A 80 -11.85 5.71 4.20
N PHE A 81 -12.90 5.05 4.72
CA PHE A 81 -14.18 5.72 4.96
C PHE A 81 -14.08 6.85 5.99
N LEU A 82 -13.32 6.67 7.08
CA LEU A 82 -13.08 7.73 8.07
C LEU A 82 -12.42 8.94 7.43
N LEU A 83 -11.40 8.72 6.59
CA LEU A 83 -10.76 9.80 5.84
C LEU A 83 -11.75 10.49 4.88
N LEU A 84 -12.55 9.74 4.14
CA LEU A 84 -13.53 10.32 3.21
C LEU A 84 -14.61 11.14 3.94
N ILE A 85 -15.04 10.69 5.12
CA ILE A 85 -15.93 11.45 6.01
C ILE A 85 -15.24 12.74 6.46
N TRP A 86 -14.00 12.66 6.94
CA TRP A 86 -13.21 13.83 7.35
C TRP A 86 -13.09 14.86 6.21
N VAL A 87 -12.70 14.41 5.02
CA VAL A 87 -12.52 15.28 3.84
C VAL A 87 -13.85 15.93 3.43
N LYS A 88 -14.97 15.18 3.49
CA LYS A 88 -16.29 15.69 3.09
C LYS A 88 -16.87 16.69 4.10
N PHE A 89 -16.81 16.39 5.39
CA PHE A 89 -17.53 17.14 6.41
C PHE A 89 -16.67 18.17 7.15
N VAL A 90 -15.39 17.86 7.37
CA VAL A 90 -14.45 18.78 8.05
C VAL A 90 -13.75 19.66 7.03
N GLU A 91 -13.05 19.07 6.06
CA GLU A 91 -12.27 19.83 5.07
C GLU A 91 -13.14 20.46 3.97
N LYS A 92 -14.34 19.91 3.75
CA LYS A 92 -15.34 20.38 2.77
C LYS A 92 -14.77 20.56 1.37
N ARG A 93 -13.84 19.68 0.96
CA ARG A 93 -13.20 19.72 -0.36
C ARG A 93 -13.58 18.51 -1.21
N PRO A 94 -13.60 18.63 -2.55
CA PRO A 94 -14.00 17.53 -3.42
C PRO A 94 -12.98 16.39 -3.41
N PHE A 95 -13.46 15.13 -3.45
CA PHE A 95 -12.59 13.94 -3.49
C PHE A 95 -11.63 13.90 -4.70
N SER A 96 -11.92 14.64 -5.77
CA SER A 96 -10.96 14.79 -6.88
C SER A 96 -9.61 15.36 -6.45
N GLU A 97 -9.55 16.09 -5.33
CA GLU A 97 -8.32 16.60 -4.73
C GLU A 97 -7.51 15.53 -3.98
N LEU A 98 -8.08 14.36 -3.72
CA LEU A 98 -7.35 13.18 -3.25
C LEU A 98 -6.73 12.38 -4.43
N GLY A 99 -6.93 12.85 -5.67
CA GLY A 99 -6.49 12.17 -6.89
C GLY A 99 -7.53 11.20 -7.48
N PHE A 100 -8.77 11.20 -7.01
CA PHE A 100 -9.84 10.41 -7.63
C PHE A 100 -10.21 10.94 -9.02
N SER A 101 -10.18 10.06 -10.01
CA SER A 101 -10.72 10.30 -11.36
C SER A 101 -12.19 9.84 -11.45
N THR A 102 -13.06 10.71 -11.98
CA THR A 102 -14.48 10.40 -12.22
C THR A 102 -14.75 9.75 -13.58
N LYS A 103 -13.75 9.72 -14.48
CA LYS A 103 -13.89 9.14 -15.83
C LYS A 103 -13.52 7.66 -15.82
N PHE A 104 -14.50 6.77 -16.06
CA PHE A 104 -14.31 5.31 -16.03
C PHE A 104 -13.12 4.83 -16.87
N LYS A 105 -13.04 5.22 -18.15
CA LYS A 105 -11.93 4.83 -19.05
C LYS A 105 -10.56 5.21 -18.47
N ARG A 106 -10.44 6.43 -17.92
CA ARG A 106 -9.19 6.90 -17.30
C ARG A 106 -8.84 6.08 -16.06
N THR A 107 -9.84 5.77 -15.22
CA THR A 107 -9.66 4.94 -14.04
C THR A 107 -9.18 3.54 -14.41
N LEU A 108 -9.84 2.88 -15.36
CA LEU A 108 -9.45 1.55 -15.84
C LEU A 108 -8.02 1.53 -16.38
N TRP A 109 -7.66 2.48 -17.25
CA TRP A 109 -6.28 2.57 -17.77
C TRP A 109 -5.24 2.86 -16.68
N SER A 110 -5.61 3.61 -15.65
CA SER A 110 -4.71 3.88 -14.52
C SER A 110 -4.51 2.64 -13.68
N LEU A 111 -5.56 1.86 -13.43
CA LEU A 111 -5.47 0.57 -12.75
C LEU A 111 -4.57 -0.39 -13.53
N ILE A 112 -4.81 -0.58 -14.83
CA ILE A 112 -3.99 -1.48 -15.67
C ILE A 112 -2.53 -1.03 -15.67
N LYS A 113 -2.26 0.26 -15.91
CA LYS A 113 -0.89 0.79 -15.95
C LYS A 113 -0.18 0.62 -14.62
N GLY A 114 -0.83 1.00 -13.52
CA GLY A 114 -0.29 0.84 -12.17
C GLY A 114 0.02 -0.62 -11.88
N TRP A 115 -0.95 -1.51 -12.13
CA TRP A 115 -0.81 -2.94 -11.88
C TRP A 115 0.34 -3.56 -12.66
N SER A 116 0.45 -3.27 -13.96
CA SER A 116 1.56 -3.76 -14.79
C SER A 116 2.91 -3.31 -14.26
N ILE A 117 3.04 -2.04 -13.83
CA ILE A 117 4.31 -1.54 -13.28
C ILE A 117 4.64 -2.25 -11.97
N GLY A 118 3.68 -2.37 -11.05
CA GLY A 118 3.88 -3.04 -9.77
C GLY A 118 4.29 -4.51 -9.94
N PHE A 119 3.59 -5.23 -10.81
CA PHE A 119 3.93 -6.61 -11.17
C PHE A 119 5.35 -6.73 -11.74
N ILE A 120 5.73 -5.85 -12.67
CA ILE A 120 7.07 -5.87 -13.30
C ILE A 120 8.16 -5.60 -12.27
N LEU A 121 8.03 -4.54 -11.46
CA LEU A 121 9.02 -4.20 -10.45
C LEU A 121 9.19 -5.31 -9.42
N PHE A 122 8.09 -5.92 -8.98
CA PHE A 122 8.16 -7.04 -8.06
C PHE A 122 8.81 -8.27 -8.70
N SER A 123 8.41 -8.62 -9.93
CA SER A 123 8.97 -9.75 -10.67
C SER A 123 10.48 -9.61 -10.87
N ILE A 124 10.95 -8.39 -11.20
CA ILE A 124 12.39 -8.09 -11.28
C ILE A 124 13.07 -8.34 -9.94
N SER A 125 12.44 -7.94 -8.82
CA SER A 125 13.01 -8.15 -7.48
C SER A 125 13.15 -9.64 -7.15
N VAL A 126 12.11 -10.45 -7.41
CA VAL A 126 12.15 -11.91 -7.21
C VAL A 126 13.19 -12.58 -8.08
N ILE A 127 13.19 -12.29 -9.39
CA ILE A 127 14.11 -12.90 -10.34
C ILE A 127 15.56 -12.57 -9.96
N THR A 128 15.83 -11.32 -9.58
CA THR A 128 17.16 -10.89 -9.15
C THR A 128 17.58 -11.60 -7.86
N ALA A 129 16.70 -11.66 -6.86
CA ALA A 129 16.98 -12.37 -5.61
C ALA A 129 17.22 -13.87 -5.85
N TYR A 130 16.44 -14.50 -6.74
CA TYR A 130 16.63 -15.90 -7.12
C TYR A 130 17.97 -16.14 -7.82
N ILE A 131 18.33 -15.34 -8.82
CA ILE A 131 19.60 -15.46 -9.56
C ILE A 131 20.81 -15.25 -8.63
N LEU A 132 20.70 -14.35 -7.66
CA LEU A 132 21.75 -14.09 -6.67
C LEU A 132 21.79 -15.12 -5.52
N GLY A 133 20.94 -16.15 -5.56
CA GLY A 133 20.92 -17.22 -4.56
C GLY A 133 20.26 -16.82 -3.24
N GLY A 134 19.38 -15.81 -3.24
CA GLY A 134 18.56 -15.42 -2.10
C GLY A 134 17.33 -16.31 -1.88
N LEU A 135 16.81 -16.89 -2.96
CA LEU A 135 15.56 -17.65 -2.96
C LEU A 135 15.72 -18.96 -3.71
N ASP A 136 14.96 -19.97 -3.30
CA ASP A 136 14.77 -21.21 -4.04
C ASP A 136 13.31 -21.33 -4.48
N PHE A 137 13.12 -21.83 -5.70
CA PHE A 137 11.80 -22.23 -6.19
C PHE A 137 11.50 -23.64 -5.68
N HIS A 138 10.42 -23.79 -4.94
CA HIS A 138 10.04 -25.08 -4.34
C HIS A 138 8.99 -25.81 -5.18
N SER A 139 7.87 -25.15 -5.49
CA SER A 139 6.73 -25.77 -6.18
C SER A 139 5.78 -24.75 -6.79
N TYR A 140 4.78 -25.23 -7.53
CA TYR A 140 3.65 -24.44 -8.01
C TYR A 140 2.33 -25.17 -7.71
N ASP A 141 1.24 -24.40 -7.56
CA ASP A 141 -0.11 -24.92 -7.43
C ASP A 141 -1.07 -24.12 -8.33
N VAL A 142 -1.55 -24.79 -9.39
CA VAL A 142 -2.51 -24.26 -10.35
C VAL A 142 -3.87 -24.97 -10.25
N SER A 143 -4.18 -25.55 -9.10
CA SER A 143 -5.50 -26.12 -8.83
C SER A 143 -6.59 -25.06 -8.96
N LYS A 144 -7.81 -25.49 -9.29
CA LYS A 144 -8.97 -24.59 -9.40
C LYS A 144 -9.23 -23.83 -8.09
N ALA A 145 -8.99 -24.46 -6.95
CA ALA A 145 -9.15 -23.84 -5.63
C ALA A 145 -8.14 -22.70 -5.42
N THR A 146 -6.86 -22.95 -5.73
CA THR A 146 -5.80 -21.94 -5.58
C THR A 146 -5.98 -20.80 -6.58
N ILE A 147 -6.31 -21.07 -7.85
CA ILE A 147 -6.62 -20.01 -8.82
C ILE A 147 -7.81 -19.18 -8.35
N PHE A 148 -8.88 -19.82 -7.87
CA PHE A 148 -10.05 -19.11 -7.35
C PHE A 148 -9.65 -18.20 -6.18
N TYR A 149 -8.93 -18.73 -5.19
CA TYR A 149 -8.45 -17.99 -4.02
C TYR A 149 -7.60 -16.77 -4.41
N VAL A 150 -6.63 -16.97 -5.31
CA VAL A 150 -5.74 -15.91 -5.79
C VAL A 150 -6.55 -14.82 -6.49
N VAL A 151 -7.44 -15.18 -7.42
CA VAL A 151 -8.24 -14.20 -8.17
C VAL A 151 -9.17 -13.39 -7.25
N THR A 152 -9.78 -14.02 -6.24
CA THR A 152 -10.69 -13.33 -5.33
C THR A 152 -10.00 -12.34 -4.39
N LEU A 153 -8.68 -12.43 -4.21
CA LEU A 153 -7.92 -11.49 -3.38
C LEU A 153 -7.54 -10.17 -4.07
N LEU A 154 -7.60 -10.11 -5.40
CA LEU A 154 -7.31 -8.89 -6.17
C LEU A 154 -7.99 -7.61 -5.63
N PRO A 155 -9.32 -7.58 -5.40
CA PRO A 155 -9.97 -6.39 -4.86
C PRO A 155 -9.55 -6.08 -3.42
N PHE A 156 -9.20 -7.07 -2.61
CA PHE A 156 -8.80 -6.87 -1.21
C PHE A 156 -7.41 -6.24 -1.10
N TRP A 157 -6.47 -6.64 -1.96
CA TRP A 157 -5.19 -5.94 -2.07
C TRP A 157 -5.35 -4.50 -2.54
N LEU A 158 -6.27 -4.23 -3.47
CA LEU A 158 -6.58 -2.85 -3.86
C LEU A 158 -7.23 -2.04 -2.73
N ILE A 159 -8.02 -2.67 -1.84
CA ILE A 159 -8.56 -2.01 -0.65
C ILE A 159 -7.43 -1.65 0.32
N GLN A 160 -6.60 -2.62 0.70
CA GLN A 160 -5.50 -2.40 1.64
C GLN A 160 -4.52 -1.35 1.11
N SER A 161 -3.92 -1.60 -0.07
CA SER A 161 -2.93 -0.72 -0.65
C SER A 161 -3.55 0.63 -1.04
N GLY A 162 -4.79 0.63 -1.53
CA GLY A 162 -5.51 1.86 -1.87
C GLY A 162 -5.78 2.74 -0.65
N THR A 163 -6.14 2.16 0.50
CA THR A 163 -6.29 2.91 1.76
C THR A 163 -4.96 3.53 2.20
N GLU A 164 -3.88 2.76 2.14
CA GLU A 164 -2.55 3.25 2.52
C GLU A 164 -2.09 4.41 1.65
N GLU A 165 -2.21 4.26 0.33
CA GLU A 165 -1.89 5.34 -0.61
C GLU A 165 -2.84 6.54 -0.46
N LEU A 166 -4.12 6.31 -0.17
CA LEU A 166 -5.08 7.39 0.01
C LEU A 166 -4.71 8.27 1.22
N LEU A 167 -4.36 7.65 2.34
CA LEU A 167 -3.95 8.35 3.56
C LEU A 167 -2.60 9.06 3.40
N THR A 168 -1.62 8.39 2.82
CA THR A 168 -0.23 8.89 2.78
C THR A 168 0.06 9.77 1.56
N ARG A 169 -0.47 9.44 0.38
CA ARG A 169 -0.18 10.15 -0.90
C ARG A 169 -1.36 11.01 -1.34
N GLY A 170 -2.59 10.53 -1.15
CA GLY A 170 -3.81 11.26 -1.50
C GLY A 170 -4.12 12.41 -0.52
N TRP A 171 -3.87 12.22 0.77
CA TRP A 171 -4.23 13.19 1.82
C TRP A 171 -3.01 13.87 2.45
N LEU A 172 -2.09 13.11 3.06
CA LEU A 172 -0.97 13.67 3.81
C LEU A 172 0.00 14.47 2.92
N LEU A 173 0.46 13.89 1.79
CA LEU A 173 1.42 14.54 0.90
C LEU A 173 0.98 15.94 0.44
N PRO A 174 -0.21 16.15 -0.16
CA PRO A 174 -0.63 17.49 -0.58
C PRO A 174 -0.86 18.44 0.60
N LEU A 175 -1.30 17.92 1.76
CA LEU A 175 -1.48 18.72 2.97
C LEU A 175 -0.16 19.30 3.48
N ILE A 176 0.91 18.51 3.52
CA ILE A 176 2.24 18.98 3.90
C ILE A 176 2.81 19.91 2.82
N ASN A 177 2.67 19.56 1.55
CA ASN A 177 3.16 20.39 0.43
C ASN A 177 2.51 21.77 0.37
N HIS A 178 1.32 21.95 0.95
CA HIS A 178 0.68 23.25 1.04
C HIS A 178 1.45 24.27 1.88
N ARG A 179 2.31 23.81 2.81
CA ARG A 179 3.09 24.67 3.72
C ARG A 179 4.60 24.50 3.59
N PHE A 180 5.04 23.38 3.05
CA PHE A 180 6.45 23.00 2.97
C PHE A 180 6.82 22.68 1.52
N HIS A 181 8.13 22.66 1.25
CA HIS A 181 8.64 22.27 -0.06
C HIS A 181 8.25 20.82 -0.40
N LEU A 182 8.04 20.52 -1.68
CA LEU A 182 7.61 19.20 -2.15
C LEU A 182 8.50 18.05 -1.67
N ALA A 183 9.82 18.28 -1.65
CA ALA A 183 10.78 17.31 -1.14
C ALA A 183 10.55 16.95 0.34
N VAL A 184 10.16 17.93 1.17
CA VAL A 184 9.81 17.70 2.59
C VAL A 184 8.52 16.91 2.68
N ALA A 185 7.51 17.24 1.88
CA ALA A 185 6.24 16.51 1.86
C ALA A 185 6.41 15.04 1.45
N ILE A 186 7.26 14.78 0.44
CA ILE A 186 7.65 13.42 0.05
C ILE A 186 8.36 12.73 1.22
N GLY A 187 9.39 13.35 1.79
CA GLY A 187 10.15 12.77 2.90
C GLY A 187 9.28 12.41 4.11
N VAL A 188 8.37 13.31 4.51
CA VAL A 188 7.44 13.08 5.62
C VAL A 188 6.47 11.94 5.30
N SER A 189 5.84 11.96 4.12
CA SER A 189 4.89 10.92 3.70
C SER A 189 5.54 9.54 3.66
N SER A 190 6.72 9.44 3.06
CA SER A 190 7.47 8.18 2.92
C SER A 190 8.03 7.67 4.24
N THR A 191 8.54 8.57 5.09
CA THR A 191 9.06 8.19 6.42
C THR A 191 7.93 7.73 7.34
N LEU A 192 6.79 8.43 7.34
CA LEU A 192 5.63 7.99 8.11
C LEU A 192 5.14 6.62 7.64
N PHE A 193 5.15 6.36 6.33
CA PHE A 193 4.81 5.05 5.78
C PHE A 193 5.73 3.94 6.33
N GLY A 194 7.04 4.18 6.38
CA GLY A 194 7.99 3.27 7.06
C GLY A 194 7.69 3.09 8.55
N ILE A 195 7.42 4.18 9.28
CA ILE A 195 7.11 4.12 10.73
C ILE A 195 5.87 3.26 11.01
N LEU A 196 4.83 3.35 10.16
CA LEU A 196 3.62 2.54 10.29
C LEU A 196 3.91 1.03 10.20
N HIS A 197 5.01 0.63 9.57
CA HIS A 197 5.41 -0.77 9.42
C HIS A 197 6.27 -1.28 10.58
N LEU A 198 6.67 -0.44 11.54
CA LEU A 198 7.50 -0.87 12.69
C LEU A 198 6.82 -1.90 13.60
N VAL A 199 5.48 -2.01 13.53
CA VAL A 199 4.69 -2.98 14.30
C VAL A 199 4.53 -4.32 13.58
N ASN A 200 5.02 -4.45 12.35
CA ASN A 200 4.92 -5.71 11.60
C ASN A 200 5.85 -6.78 12.17
N ALA A 201 5.51 -8.04 11.91
CA ALA A 201 6.38 -9.16 12.25
C ALA A 201 7.68 -9.09 11.44
N HIS A 202 8.79 -9.52 12.05
CA HIS A 202 10.09 -9.66 11.38
C HIS A 202 10.69 -8.37 10.78
N VAL A 203 10.28 -7.20 11.29
CA VAL A 203 10.86 -5.92 10.86
C VAL A 203 12.35 -5.88 11.12
N THR A 204 13.10 -5.37 10.13
CA THR A 204 14.52 -5.10 10.24
C THR A 204 14.79 -3.63 9.88
N PHE A 205 15.98 -3.14 10.21
CA PHE A 205 16.38 -1.81 9.74
C PHE A 205 16.31 -1.70 8.21
N LEU A 206 16.73 -2.76 7.51
CA LEU A 206 16.74 -2.80 6.05
C LEU A 206 15.33 -2.79 5.46
N SER A 207 14.38 -3.50 6.08
CA SER A 207 12.98 -3.47 5.61
C SER A 207 12.37 -2.08 5.76
N ILE A 208 12.64 -1.36 6.85
CA ILE A 208 12.14 0.01 7.01
C ILE A 208 12.75 0.95 5.96
N VAL A 209 14.05 0.86 5.69
CA VAL A 209 14.70 1.65 4.63
C VAL A 209 14.04 1.37 3.27
N SER A 210 13.79 0.10 2.97
CA SER A 210 13.13 -0.33 1.73
C SER A 210 11.69 0.19 1.61
N ILE A 211 10.89 0.13 2.69
CA ILE A 211 9.53 0.68 2.73
C ILE A 211 9.54 2.22 2.59
N ILE A 212 10.55 2.91 3.12
CA ILE A 212 10.71 4.35 2.89
C ILE A 212 11.03 4.60 1.40
N CYS A 213 11.93 3.83 0.79
CA CYS A 213 12.23 3.93 -0.64
C CYS A 213 10.99 3.66 -1.51
N SER A 214 10.20 2.61 -1.21
CA SER A 214 8.94 2.34 -1.90
C SER A 214 7.98 3.52 -1.72
N GLY A 215 7.93 4.10 -0.52
CA GLY A 215 7.12 5.27 -0.27
C GLY A 215 7.54 6.50 -1.08
N VAL A 216 8.84 6.73 -1.31
CA VAL A 216 9.33 7.80 -2.19
C VAL A 216 8.91 7.55 -3.63
N LEU A 217 9.06 6.30 -4.11
CA LEU A 217 8.62 5.88 -5.43
C LEU A 217 7.12 6.16 -5.63
N MET A 218 6.27 5.74 -4.70
CA MET A 218 4.81 5.95 -4.76
C MET A 218 4.45 7.44 -4.75
N SER A 219 5.12 8.25 -3.91
CA SER A 219 4.94 9.70 -3.86
C SER A 219 5.25 10.36 -5.21
N LEU A 220 6.39 10.03 -5.83
CA LEU A 220 6.76 10.55 -7.15
C LEU A 220 5.79 10.07 -8.25
N TYR A 221 5.38 8.81 -8.18
CA TYR A 221 4.41 8.24 -9.12
C TYR A 221 3.02 8.88 -8.98
N MET A 222 2.59 9.21 -7.75
CA MET A 222 1.38 9.98 -7.49
C MET A 222 1.45 11.38 -8.10
N ILE A 223 2.57 12.07 -7.91
CA ILE A 223 2.79 13.42 -8.44
C ILE A 223 2.77 13.41 -9.97
N LYS A 224 3.42 12.43 -10.60
CA LYS A 224 3.44 12.27 -12.05
C LYS A 224 2.07 11.94 -12.62
N SER A 225 1.41 10.92 -12.08
CA SER A 225 0.12 10.41 -12.59
C SER A 225 -1.06 11.32 -12.23
N GLY A 226 -1.00 11.98 -11.07
CA GLY A 226 -2.11 12.71 -10.48
C GLY A 226 -3.36 11.85 -10.27
N ASN A 227 -3.20 10.52 -10.11
CA ASN A 227 -4.32 9.59 -10.02
C ASN A 227 -4.07 8.52 -8.96
N ILE A 228 -4.92 8.52 -7.93
CA ILE A 228 -4.81 7.60 -6.79
C ILE A 228 -4.95 6.14 -7.20
N TRP A 229 -5.81 5.85 -8.19
CA TRP A 229 -6.02 4.48 -8.69
C TRP A 229 -4.76 3.88 -9.31
N SER A 230 -3.92 4.71 -9.91
CA SER A 230 -2.66 4.24 -10.52
C SER A 230 -1.68 3.79 -9.45
N VAL A 231 -1.54 4.58 -8.40
CA VAL A 231 -0.59 4.30 -7.31
C VAL A 231 -1.08 3.15 -6.45
N ALA A 232 -2.38 3.13 -6.13
CA ALA A 232 -3.03 2.02 -5.44
C ALA A 232 -2.87 0.69 -6.20
N ALA A 233 -3.00 0.70 -7.53
CA ALA A 233 -2.79 -0.50 -8.34
C ALA A 233 -1.32 -0.93 -8.42
N LEU A 234 -0.37 0.01 -8.43
CA LEU A 234 1.06 -0.31 -8.38
C LEU A 234 1.39 -1.04 -7.07
N HIS A 235 0.99 -0.44 -5.94
CA HIS A 235 1.21 -1.02 -4.62
C HIS A 235 0.44 -2.34 -4.46
N GLY A 236 -0.85 -2.37 -4.80
CA GLY A 236 -1.66 -3.58 -4.75
C GLY A 236 -1.09 -4.72 -5.59
N ALA A 237 -0.57 -4.43 -6.78
CA ALA A 237 0.09 -5.43 -7.61
C ALA A 237 1.40 -5.94 -7.02
N TRP A 238 2.19 -5.08 -6.35
CA TRP A 238 3.38 -5.50 -5.63
C TRP A 238 3.02 -6.52 -4.54
N ASN A 239 2.11 -6.15 -3.64
CA ASN A 239 1.69 -7.02 -2.52
C ASN A 239 1.03 -8.30 -3.00
N PHE A 240 0.11 -8.20 -3.96
CA PHE A 240 -0.54 -9.36 -4.58
C PHE A 240 0.46 -10.31 -5.24
N SER A 241 1.44 -9.76 -5.96
CA SER A 241 2.47 -10.58 -6.61
C SER A 241 3.30 -11.30 -5.57
N GLN A 242 3.79 -10.57 -4.56
CA GLN A 242 4.59 -11.10 -3.47
C GLN A 242 3.89 -12.26 -2.76
N GLY A 243 2.66 -12.00 -2.30
CA GLY A 243 1.91 -12.96 -1.51
C GLY A 243 1.32 -14.11 -2.32
N ASN A 244 0.56 -13.80 -3.38
CA ASN A 244 -0.35 -14.75 -4.02
C ASN A 244 0.13 -15.24 -5.39
N LEU A 245 1.10 -14.58 -6.02
CA LEU A 245 1.77 -15.14 -7.20
C LEU A 245 3.04 -15.89 -6.83
N TYR A 246 3.90 -15.30 -6.00
CA TYR A 246 5.23 -15.83 -5.68
C TYR A 246 5.34 -16.55 -4.32
N GLY A 247 4.31 -16.46 -3.48
CA GLY A 247 4.25 -17.21 -2.22
C GLY A 247 5.20 -16.71 -1.14
N ILE A 248 5.62 -15.45 -1.22
CA ILE A 248 6.56 -14.79 -0.31
C ILE A 248 5.76 -13.97 0.71
N ALA A 249 6.22 -13.91 1.96
CA ALA A 249 5.59 -13.10 3.00
C ALA A 249 5.50 -11.63 2.55
N VAL A 250 4.37 -10.95 2.77
CA VAL A 250 4.14 -9.54 2.43
C VAL A 250 4.36 -8.72 3.69
N SER A 251 5.48 -8.01 3.77
CA SER A 251 5.85 -7.21 4.94
C SER A 251 5.73 -7.95 6.28
N GLY A 252 6.21 -9.20 6.30
CA GLY A 252 6.18 -10.10 7.45
C GLY A 252 4.89 -10.90 7.64
N GLN A 253 3.88 -10.70 6.78
CA GLN A 253 2.59 -11.39 6.87
C GLN A 253 2.44 -12.50 5.83
N LYS A 254 1.77 -13.60 6.20
CA LYS A 254 1.47 -14.69 5.27
C LYS A 254 0.25 -14.34 4.42
N ALA A 255 0.36 -14.54 3.10
CA ALA A 255 -0.72 -14.23 2.16
C ALA A 255 -1.65 -15.41 1.81
N GLY A 256 -1.51 -16.55 2.51
CA GLY A 256 -2.25 -17.77 2.25
C GLY A 256 -1.77 -18.52 1.00
N ALA A 257 -2.70 -19.06 0.21
CA ALA A 257 -2.37 -19.83 -0.99
C ALA A 257 -1.78 -18.95 -2.11
N SER A 258 -0.90 -19.54 -2.92
CA SER A 258 -0.17 -18.87 -3.99
C SER A 258 0.05 -19.80 -5.19
N LEU A 259 0.27 -19.21 -6.37
CA LEU A 259 0.51 -19.98 -7.60
C LEU A 259 1.92 -20.59 -7.65
N LEU A 260 2.93 -19.81 -7.25
CA LEU A 260 4.32 -20.24 -7.13
C LEU A 260 4.71 -20.16 -5.66
N HIS A 261 5.59 -21.06 -5.24
CA HIS A 261 6.12 -21.12 -3.89
C HIS A 261 7.62 -20.92 -3.92
N PHE A 262 8.04 -19.70 -3.61
CA PHE A 262 9.44 -19.37 -3.35
C PHE A 262 9.70 -19.39 -1.85
N THR A 263 10.85 -19.91 -1.45
CA THR A 263 11.34 -19.92 -0.07
C THR A 263 12.70 -19.27 0.01
N VAL A 264 13.08 -18.78 1.18
CA VAL A 264 14.46 -18.34 1.44
C VAL A 264 15.39 -19.54 1.26
N LYS A 265 16.42 -19.37 0.44
CA LYS A 265 17.43 -20.41 0.23
C LYS A 265 18.23 -20.66 1.51
N GLU A 266 18.61 -21.91 1.76
CA GLU A 266 19.38 -22.26 2.94
C GLU A 266 20.70 -21.46 3.00
N ASN A 267 21.01 -20.87 4.16
CA ASN A 267 22.17 -20.01 4.39
C ASN A 267 22.23 -18.74 3.53
N ALA A 268 21.14 -18.39 2.81
CA ALA A 268 21.08 -17.13 2.09
C ALA A 268 21.02 -15.94 3.06
N PRO A 269 21.80 -14.88 2.82
CA PRO A 269 21.76 -13.72 3.69
C PRO A 269 20.47 -12.92 3.49
N ASP A 270 19.91 -12.42 4.60
CA ASP A 270 18.66 -11.64 4.62
C ASP A 270 18.73 -10.36 3.75
N TRP A 271 19.91 -9.78 3.53
CA TRP A 271 20.04 -8.63 2.65
C TRP A 271 19.82 -8.96 1.16
N ILE A 272 19.82 -10.24 0.76
CA ILE A 272 19.41 -10.69 -0.58
C ILE A 272 17.98 -11.23 -0.56
N SER A 273 17.66 -12.11 0.40
CA SER A 273 16.38 -12.83 0.44
C SER A 273 15.22 -11.99 1.01
N GLY A 274 15.55 -11.02 1.86
CA GLY A 274 14.61 -10.27 2.69
C GLY A 274 14.15 -11.02 3.95
N GLY A 275 14.64 -12.25 4.16
CA GLY A 275 14.34 -13.05 5.34
C GLY A 275 12.84 -13.30 5.54
N ALA A 276 12.42 -13.39 6.80
CA ALA A 276 11.02 -13.63 7.17
C ALA A 276 10.09 -12.43 6.90
N PHE A 277 10.65 -11.22 6.65
CA PHE A 277 9.85 -10.07 6.22
C PHE A 277 9.36 -10.22 4.77
N GLY A 278 10.06 -11.04 3.97
CA GLY A 278 9.89 -11.14 2.52
C GLY A 278 10.84 -10.21 1.78
N ILE A 279 10.84 -10.27 0.44
CA ILE A 279 11.78 -9.56 -0.45
C ILE A 279 11.92 -8.06 -0.13
N GLU A 280 10.86 -7.42 0.36
CA GLU A 280 10.87 -6.03 0.80
C GLU A 280 11.94 -5.74 1.88
N GLY A 281 12.38 -6.74 2.63
CA GLY A 281 13.49 -6.65 3.58
C GLY A 281 14.89 -6.68 2.96
N SER A 282 15.02 -6.74 1.64
CA SER A 282 16.30 -6.93 0.93
C SER A 282 16.87 -5.63 0.33
N LEU A 283 18.18 -5.63 0.07
CA LEU A 283 18.85 -4.62 -0.76
C LEU A 283 18.37 -4.67 -2.21
N ILE A 284 17.88 -5.82 -2.68
CA ILE A 284 17.37 -5.98 -4.04
C ILE A 284 16.17 -5.06 -4.27
N SER A 285 15.19 -5.07 -3.36
CA SER A 285 14.04 -4.16 -3.44
C SER A 285 14.47 -2.70 -3.40
N ILE A 286 15.42 -2.33 -2.53
CA ILE A 286 15.95 -0.97 -2.46
C ILE A 286 16.54 -0.55 -3.80
N PHE A 287 17.40 -1.36 -4.42
CA PHE A 287 17.99 -1.03 -5.72
C PHE A 287 16.95 -0.92 -6.84
N VAL A 288 15.95 -1.80 -6.85
CA VAL A 288 14.83 -1.73 -7.81
C VAL A 288 14.04 -0.44 -7.62
N PHE A 289 13.71 -0.07 -6.38
CA PHE A 289 13.02 1.19 -6.08
C PHE A 289 13.85 2.41 -6.45
N LEU A 290 15.15 2.43 -6.13
CA LEU A 290 16.05 3.53 -6.48
C LEU A 290 16.16 3.70 -8.01
N ALA A 291 16.31 2.60 -8.76
CA ALA A 291 16.33 2.66 -10.22
C ALA A 291 15.01 3.23 -10.79
N ALA A 292 13.87 2.79 -10.25
CA ALA A 292 12.56 3.31 -10.65
C ALA A 292 12.38 4.79 -10.27
N ILE A 293 12.86 5.21 -9.10
CA ILE A 293 12.87 6.61 -8.65
C ILE A 293 13.70 7.47 -9.62
N ILE A 294 14.93 7.07 -9.95
CA ILE A 294 15.80 7.80 -10.87
C ILE A 294 15.12 7.95 -12.24
N TYR A 295 14.52 6.87 -12.74
CA TYR A 295 13.79 6.89 -14.00
C TYR A 295 12.57 7.82 -13.96
N LEU A 296 11.78 7.79 -12.89
CA LEU A 296 10.64 8.70 -12.72
C LEU A 296 11.08 10.17 -12.62
N LEU A 297 12.15 10.47 -11.90
CA LEU A 297 12.70 11.82 -11.80
C LEU A 297 13.15 12.34 -13.16
N TRP A 298 13.82 11.49 -13.95
CA TRP A 298 14.18 11.83 -15.33
C TRP A 298 12.93 12.13 -16.17
N LEU A 299 11.92 11.26 -16.13
CA LEU A 299 10.65 11.48 -16.85
C LEU A 299 9.86 12.70 -16.38
N ILE A 300 9.99 13.11 -15.11
CA ILE A 300 9.34 14.32 -14.60
C ILE A 300 10.08 15.54 -15.13
N LYS A 301 11.42 15.53 -15.09
CA LYS A 301 12.25 16.64 -15.57
C LYS A 301 12.06 16.90 -17.07
N THR A 302 12.00 15.85 -17.88
CA THR A 302 11.79 15.99 -19.33
C THR A 302 10.43 16.61 -19.67
N GLU A 303 9.38 16.28 -18.92
CA GLU A 303 8.04 16.88 -19.09
C GLU A 303 7.97 18.35 -18.64
N GLU A 304 8.96 18.85 -17.89
CA GLU A 304 9.05 20.27 -17.52
C GLU A 304 9.87 21.10 -18.50
N THR A 305 10.70 20.44 -19.32
CA THR A 305 11.52 21.10 -20.36
C THR A 305 10.82 21.19 -21.72
N ASP A 306 9.78 20.38 -21.93
CA ASP A 306 8.92 20.36 -23.13
C ASP A 306 7.65 21.22 -22.93
#